data_AF-A0A838HAN8-F1
#
_entry.id   AF-A0A838HAN8-F1
#
_cell.length_a   1.000
_cell.length_b   1.000
_cell.length_c   1.000
_cell.angle_alpha   90.00
_cell.angle_beta   90.00
_cell.angle_gamma   90.00
#
_symmetry.space_group_name_H-M   'P 1'
#
loop_
_entity.id
_entity.type
_entity.pdbx_description
1 polymer ?
#
loop_
_entity_poly.entity_id
_entity_poly.type
_entity_poly.pdbx_seq_one_letter_code
_entity_poly.pdbx_strand_id
1 'polypeptide(L)'
;EEERTALVRGGDENRAPALPPPLPARALAWEIEHLEIAVERHPLELYRAALPSDVVAASEVADAATGARLRTAGVAIASRHERTKGGETMVFLTLEDEGGIVETTLFPRAYRRWGHALCDAGPFLVDGTVERHHGVATLTVERLERVRAPLSASGARRPGRPRPAAQE
;
A
#
# COMPACT_ATOMS: atom_id res chain seq x y z
N GLU A 1 -56.40 -43.17 16.20
CA GLU A 1 -55.19 -42.91 17.00
C GLU A 1 -54.10 -42.37 16.08
N GLU A 2 -54.10 -41.05 16.00
CA GLU A 2 -52.98 -40.25 15.52
C GLU A 2 -51.97 -40.13 16.66
N GLU A 3 -50.68 -40.32 16.37
CA GLU A 3 -49.61 -39.47 16.89
C GLU A 3 -48.31 -39.82 16.16
N ARG A 4 -48.18 -39.30 14.94
CA ARG A 4 -46.86 -39.15 14.31
C ARG A 4 -46.26 -37.89 14.90
N THR A 5 -45.44 -38.05 15.94
CA THR A 5 -44.57 -36.99 16.46
C THR A 5 -43.64 -36.55 15.33
N ALA A 6 -43.99 -35.44 14.68
CA ALA A 6 -43.11 -34.79 13.72
C ALA A 6 -41.88 -34.33 14.50
N LEU A 7 -40.75 -35.01 14.26
CA LEU A 7 -39.45 -34.56 14.70
C LEU A 7 -39.25 -33.17 14.09
N VAL A 8 -39.37 -32.12 14.91
CA VAL A 8 -38.97 -30.77 14.55
C VAL A 8 -37.51 -30.90 14.12
N ARG A 9 -37.25 -30.74 12.82
CA ARG A 9 -35.89 -30.60 12.32
C ARG A 9 -35.33 -29.36 13.02
N GLY A 10 -34.42 -29.58 13.98
CA GLY A 10 -33.67 -28.50 14.59
C GLY A 10 -33.12 -27.64 13.46
N GLY A 11 -33.63 -26.40 13.37
CA GLY A 11 -32.96 -25.40 12.56
C GLY A 11 -31.52 -25.34 13.04
N ASP A 12 -30.57 -25.11 12.15
CA ASP A 12 -29.18 -24.94 12.52
C ASP A 12 -29.06 -23.66 13.38
N GLU A 13 -29.28 -23.81 14.69
CA GLU A 13 -29.35 -22.73 15.70
C GLU A 13 -27.99 -22.04 15.88
N ASN A 14 -26.97 -22.53 15.16
CA ASN A 14 -25.59 -22.05 15.20
C ASN A 14 -25.11 -21.48 13.85
N ARG A 15 -26.01 -21.22 12.89
CA ARG A 15 -25.62 -20.57 11.63
C ARG A 15 -25.31 -19.10 11.87
N ALA A 16 -24.02 -18.77 11.92
CA ALA A 16 -23.57 -17.38 11.98
C ALA A 16 -24.26 -16.54 10.87
N PRO A 17 -24.73 -15.33 11.18
CA PRO A 17 -25.36 -14.48 10.19
C PRO A 17 -24.36 -14.20 9.05
N ALA A 18 -24.82 -14.35 7.81
CA ALA A 18 -24.00 -14.03 6.64
C ALA A 18 -23.74 -12.52 6.62
N LEU A 19 -22.48 -12.13 6.86
CA LEU A 19 -22.03 -10.75 6.73
C LEU A 19 -21.58 -10.50 5.28
N PRO A 20 -21.78 -9.28 4.75
CA PRO A 20 -21.18 -8.91 3.48
C PRO A 20 -19.65 -8.95 3.59
N PRO A 21 -18.93 -9.24 2.49
CA PRO A 21 -17.48 -9.18 2.50
C PRO A 21 -17.01 -7.77 2.87
N PRO A 22 -15.86 -7.62 3.56
CA PRO A 22 -15.30 -6.32 3.88
C PRO A 22 -14.98 -5.53 2.60
N LEU A 23 -14.97 -4.20 2.72
CA LEU A 23 -14.41 -3.35 1.66
C LEU A 23 -12.95 -3.73 1.40
N PRO A 24 -12.46 -3.68 0.15
CA PRO A 24 -11.08 -4.07 -0.19
C PRO A 24 -10.01 -3.36 0.67
N ALA A 25 -10.18 -2.05 0.93
CA ALA A 25 -9.26 -1.31 1.79
C ALA A 25 -9.24 -1.82 3.23
N ARG A 26 -10.38 -2.29 3.74
CA ARG A 26 -10.50 -2.85 5.10
C ARG A 26 -9.94 -4.26 5.19
N ALA A 27 -10.18 -5.09 4.19
CA ALA A 27 -9.59 -6.43 4.11
C ALA A 27 -8.06 -6.35 4.12
N LEU A 28 -7.49 -5.49 3.27
CA LEU A 28 -6.05 -5.26 3.22
C LEU A 28 -5.51 -4.72 4.55
N ALA A 29 -6.20 -3.75 5.17
CA ALA A 29 -5.77 -3.23 6.47
C ALA A 29 -5.71 -4.33 7.54
N TRP A 30 -6.66 -5.28 7.53
CA TRP A 30 -6.61 -6.43 8.43
C TRP A 30 -5.49 -7.41 8.12
N GLU A 31 -5.21 -7.68 6.84
CA GLU A 31 -4.08 -8.50 6.42
C GLU A 31 -2.76 -7.90 6.94
N ILE A 32 -2.54 -6.59 6.72
CA ILE A 32 -1.34 -5.91 7.23
C ILE A 32 -1.30 -5.89 8.77
N GLU A 33 -2.42 -5.64 9.43
CA GLU A 33 -2.50 -5.59 10.91
C GLU A 33 -2.19 -6.94 11.57
N HIS A 34 -2.63 -8.05 10.97
CA HIS A 34 -2.56 -9.37 11.61
C HIS A 34 -1.48 -10.29 11.03
N LEU A 35 -1.12 -10.09 9.76
CA LEU A 35 -0.19 -10.94 9.02
C LEU A 35 1.10 -10.20 8.63
N GLU A 36 1.13 -8.87 8.76
CA GLU A 36 2.23 -8.00 8.33
C GLU A 36 2.57 -8.07 6.83
N ILE A 37 1.73 -8.77 6.05
CA ILE A 37 1.87 -8.95 4.61
C ILE A 37 0.51 -8.79 3.93
N ALA A 38 0.54 -8.36 2.67
CA ALA A 38 -0.62 -8.36 1.81
C ALA A 38 -0.71 -9.72 1.09
N VAL A 39 -1.84 -10.41 1.23
CA VAL A 39 -2.01 -11.79 0.71
C VAL A 39 -2.85 -11.78 -0.56
N GLU A 40 -3.97 -11.04 -0.54
CA GLU A 40 -4.90 -11.08 -1.67
C GLU A 40 -4.54 -10.08 -2.77
N ARG A 41 -4.03 -8.90 -2.40
CA ARG A 41 -3.84 -7.77 -3.30
C ARG A 41 -2.69 -6.91 -2.84
N HIS A 42 -1.89 -6.41 -3.77
CA HIS A 42 -0.86 -5.43 -3.45
C HIS A 42 -1.50 -4.10 -3.01
N PRO A 43 -0.96 -3.37 -2.02
CA PRO A 43 -1.59 -2.13 -1.53
C PRO A 43 -1.76 -1.04 -2.59
N LEU A 44 -0.86 -0.99 -3.58
CA LEU A 44 -0.93 0.01 -4.65
C LEU A 44 -2.17 -0.18 -5.55
N GLU A 45 -2.75 -1.39 -5.63
CA GLU A 45 -3.94 -1.67 -6.43
C GLU A 45 -5.11 -0.75 -6.05
N LEU A 46 -5.25 -0.42 -4.76
CA LEU A 46 -6.28 0.49 -4.25
C LEU A 46 -6.15 1.94 -4.75
N TYR A 47 -4.98 2.29 -5.29
CA TYR A 47 -4.63 3.63 -5.74
C TYR A 47 -4.49 3.74 -7.26
N ARG A 48 -4.48 2.63 -8.01
CA ARG A 48 -4.23 2.61 -9.47
C ARG A 48 -5.13 3.59 -10.23
N ALA A 49 -6.40 3.73 -9.85
CA ALA A 49 -7.34 4.67 -10.48
C ALA A 49 -7.00 6.16 -10.26
N ALA A 50 -6.22 6.49 -9.23
CA ALA A 50 -5.77 7.85 -8.93
C ALA A 50 -4.37 8.16 -9.51
N LEU A 51 -3.68 7.16 -10.05
CA LEU A 51 -2.36 7.34 -10.63
C LEU A 51 -2.45 7.97 -12.03
N PRO A 52 -1.47 8.81 -12.41
CA PRO A 52 -1.32 9.26 -13.79
C PRO A 52 -1.17 8.08 -14.78
N SER A 53 -1.64 8.27 -16.01
CA SER A 53 -1.59 7.22 -17.05
C SER A 53 -0.19 6.90 -17.56
N ASP A 54 0.79 7.76 -17.27
CA ASP A 54 2.20 7.60 -17.64
C ASP A 54 3.04 6.87 -16.57
N VAL A 55 2.40 6.37 -15.50
CA VAL A 55 3.06 5.52 -14.50
C VAL A 55 3.37 4.15 -15.09
N VAL A 56 4.65 3.77 -15.07
CA VAL A 56 5.13 2.45 -15.48
C VAL A 56 5.35 1.53 -14.27
N ALA A 57 5.26 0.22 -14.50
CA ALA A 57 5.52 -0.80 -13.49
C ALA A 57 7.00 -0.87 -13.09
N ALA A 58 7.31 -1.44 -11.92
CA ALA A 58 8.69 -1.59 -11.47
C ALA A 58 9.54 -2.44 -12.44
N SER A 59 8.93 -3.46 -13.05
CA SER A 59 9.56 -4.29 -14.08
C SER A 59 10.00 -3.49 -15.32
N GLU A 60 9.21 -2.52 -15.74
CA GLU A 60 9.55 -1.65 -16.87
C GLU A 60 10.73 -0.72 -16.54
N VAL A 61 10.88 -0.32 -15.27
CA VAL A 61 12.08 0.41 -14.82
C VAL A 61 13.33 -0.49 -14.87
N ALA A 62 13.18 -1.77 -14.49
CA ALA A 62 14.28 -2.73 -14.51
C ALA A 62 14.82 -2.99 -15.94
N ASP A 63 13.94 -2.97 -16.93
CA ASP A 63 14.24 -3.20 -18.35
C ASP A 63 14.65 -1.93 -19.12
N ALA A 64 14.45 -0.74 -18.54
CA ALA A 64 14.72 0.51 -19.21
C ALA A 64 16.22 0.79 -19.42
N ALA A 65 16.52 1.56 -20.47
CA ALA A 65 17.88 1.99 -20.76
C ALA A 65 18.37 3.05 -19.75
N THR A 66 19.67 3.02 -19.43
CA THR A 66 20.32 4.08 -18.64
C THR A 66 20.07 5.46 -19.26
N GLY A 67 19.69 6.43 -18.42
CA GLY A 67 19.35 7.79 -18.83
C GLY A 67 17.88 7.99 -19.22
N ALA A 68 17.08 6.92 -19.29
CA ALA A 68 15.64 7.05 -19.50
C ALA A 68 14.99 7.78 -18.33
N ARG A 69 14.07 8.71 -18.62
CA ARG A 69 13.26 9.40 -17.62
C ARG A 69 11.89 8.75 -17.56
N LEU A 70 11.52 8.28 -16.38
CA LEU A 70 10.30 7.51 -16.17
C LEU A 70 9.60 7.98 -14.90
N ARG A 71 8.32 7.65 -14.83
CA ARG A 71 7.48 7.82 -13.66
C ARG A 71 7.00 6.46 -13.21
N THR A 72 7.20 6.12 -11.95
CA THR A 72 6.71 4.88 -11.35
C THR A 72 5.98 5.18 -10.04
N ALA A 73 5.23 4.22 -9.51
CA ALA A 73 4.59 4.33 -8.22
C ALA A 73 4.74 3.03 -7.44
N GLY A 74 4.88 3.12 -6.13
CA GLY A 74 5.05 1.95 -5.28
C GLY A 74 4.90 2.23 -3.80
N VAL A 75 4.81 1.16 -3.02
CA VAL A 75 4.83 1.18 -1.56
C VAL A 75 6.27 1.02 -1.10
N ALA A 76 6.71 1.82 -0.14
CA ALA A 76 8.05 1.67 0.42
C ALA A 76 8.13 0.43 1.31
N ILE A 77 9.02 -0.49 0.94
CA ILE A 77 9.29 -1.72 1.71
C ILE A 77 10.61 -1.66 2.48
N ALA A 78 11.52 -0.78 2.08
CA ALA A 78 12.75 -0.51 2.80
C ALA A 78 13.21 0.94 2.61
N SER A 79 13.79 1.53 3.65
CA SER A 79 14.38 2.87 3.59
C SER A 79 15.64 2.93 4.46
N ARG A 80 16.71 3.50 3.91
CA ARG A 80 17.98 3.68 4.62
C ARG A 80 18.48 5.10 4.43
N HIS A 81 18.60 5.81 5.55
CA HIS A 81 19.11 7.17 5.59
C HIS A 81 20.63 7.12 5.76
N GLU A 82 21.34 7.78 4.87
CA GLU A 82 22.79 7.84 4.87
C GLU A 82 23.28 9.27 4.81
N ARG A 83 24.56 9.46 5.16
CA ARG A 83 25.25 10.73 4.91
C ARG A 83 26.22 10.56 3.76
N THR A 84 26.17 11.50 2.82
CA THR A 84 27.21 11.64 1.79
C THR A 84 28.57 11.92 2.44
N LYS A 85 29.65 11.82 1.65
CA LYS A 85 30.99 12.25 2.09
C LYS A 85 31.04 13.71 2.58
N GLY A 86 30.16 14.56 2.04
CA GLY A 86 30.00 15.96 2.46
C GLY A 86 29.13 16.15 3.71
N GLY A 87 28.65 15.08 4.34
CA GLY A 87 27.81 15.13 5.55
C GLY A 87 26.32 15.38 5.29
N GLU A 88 25.90 15.62 4.05
CA GLU A 88 24.50 15.84 3.72
C GLU A 88 23.71 14.52 3.67
N THR A 89 22.47 14.53 4.17
CA THR A 89 21.59 13.36 4.16
C THR A 89 21.14 12.98 2.76
N MET A 90 21.17 11.68 2.45
CA MET A 90 20.53 11.06 1.30
C MET A 90 19.76 9.82 1.75
N VAL A 91 18.86 9.32 0.90
CA VAL A 91 18.05 8.13 1.22
C VAL A 91 18.11 7.13 0.07
N PHE A 92 18.34 5.86 0.41
CA PHE A 92 18.03 4.72 -0.44
C PHE A 92 16.65 4.21 -0.07
N LEU A 93 15.75 4.11 -1.04
CA LEU A 93 14.36 3.75 -0.84
C LEU A 93 13.99 2.65 -1.84
N THR A 94 13.58 1.50 -1.33
CA THR A 94 13.08 0.38 -2.14
C THR A 94 11.56 0.49 -2.20
N LEU A 95 11.03 0.59 -3.42
CA LEU A 95 9.60 0.62 -3.68
C LEU A 95 9.16 -0.70 -4.30
N GLU A 96 7.95 -1.14 -3.96
CA GLU A 96 7.31 -2.32 -4.54
C GLU A 96 6.01 -1.92 -5.24
N ASP A 97 5.78 -2.55 -6.40
CA ASP A 97 4.49 -2.63 -7.05
C ASP A 97 4.18 -4.08 -7.48
N GLU A 98 3.01 -4.29 -8.06
CA GLU A 98 2.54 -5.60 -8.55
C GLU A 98 3.53 -6.27 -9.53
N GLY A 99 4.37 -5.48 -10.21
CA GLY A 99 5.37 -5.94 -11.18
C GLY A 99 6.75 -6.23 -10.58
N GLY A 100 6.98 -5.88 -9.31
CA GLY A 100 8.22 -6.18 -8.60
C GLY A 100 8.75 -4.99 -7.80
N ILE A 101 10.07 -4.95 -7.64
CA ILE A 101 10.76 -3.94 -6.81
C ILE A 101 11.63 -3.01 -7.65
N VAL A 102 11.70 -1.75 -7.24
CA VAL A 102 12.59 -0.74 -7.80
C VAL A 102 13.40 -0.08 -6.69
N GLU A 103 14.72 -0.10 -6.86
CA GLU A 103 15.66 0.59 -5.99
C GLU A 103 15.75 2.06 -6.40
N THR A 104 15.50 2.97 -5.47
CA THR A 104 15.51 4.41 -5.74
C THR A 104 16.49 5.14 -4.83
N THR A 105 17.07 6.24 -5.33
CA THR A 105 18.02 7.06 -4.55
C THR A 105 17.58 8.52 -4.53
N LEU A 106 17.33 9.05 -3.34
CA LEU A 106 17.11 10.46 -3.09
C LEU A 106 18.43 11.09 -2.64
N PHE A 107 19.18 11.68 -3.58
CA PHE A 107 20.35 12.49 -3.27
C PHE A 107 19.98 13.74 -2.44
N PRO A 108 20.94 14.42 -1.79
CA PRO A 108 20.63 15.45 -0.80
C PRO A 108 19.69 16.57 -1.27
N ARG A 109 19.83 17.00 -2.53
CA ARG A 109 18.93 17.99 -3.13
C ARG A 109 17.48 17.48 -3.20
N ALA A 110 17.28 16.24 -3.64
CA ALA A 110 15.97 15.62 -3.71
C ALA A 110 15.41 15.34 -2.31
N TYR A 111 16.23 14.80 -1.40
CA TYR A 111 15.83 14.53 -0.02
C TYR A 111 15.40 15.80 0.73
N ARG A 112 16.16 16.90 0.64
CA ARG A 112 15.76 18.18 1.24
C ARG A 112 14.39 18.66 0.77
N ARG A 113 14.05 18.40 -0.50
CA ARG A 113 12.81 18.87 -1.10
C ARG A 113 11.63 17.94 -0.79
N TRP A 114 11.84 16.63 -0.87
CA TRP A 114 10.76 15.64 -0.89
C TRP A 114 10.78 14.67 0.30
N GLY A 115 11.86 14.62 1.07
CA GLY A 115 12.04 13.68 2.18
C GLY A 115 10.98 13.80 3.28
N HIS A 116 10.33 14.97 3.40
CA HIS A 116 9.19 15.16 4.31
C HIS A 116 7.99 14.26 4.01
N ALA A 117 7.87 13.73 2.78
CA ALA A 117 6.81 12.80 2.41
C ALA A 117 7.06 11.38 2.94
N LEU A 118 8.29 11.03 3.30
CA LEU A 118 8.70 9.69 3.76
C LEU A 118 8.40 9.47 5.26
N CYS A 119 7.20 9.84 5.70
CA CYS A 119 6.75 9.65 7.09
C CYS A 119 6.08 8.28 7.33
N ASP A 120 5.65 7.61 6.26
CA ASP A 120 5.04 6.28 6.26
C ASP A 120 5.50 5.48 5.03
N ALA A 121 4.91 4.31 4.80
CA ALA A 121 5.22 3.46 3.66
C ALA A 121 4.62 3.96 2.31
N GLY A 122 3.93 5.11 2.29
CA GLY A 122 3.30 5.63 1.09
C GLY A 122 1.86 5.14 0.88
N PRO A 123 1.41 4.95 -0.38
CA PRO A 123 2.22 4.82 -1.60
C PRO A 123 2.84 6.13 -2.11
N PHE A 124 3.91 6.01 -2.89
CA PHE A 124 4.66 7.12 -3.47
C PHE A 124 4.60 7.11 -4.99
N LEU A 125 4.46 8.30 -5.58
CA LEU A 125 4.68 8.56 -7.00
C LEU A 125 6.08 9.15 -7.15
N VAL A 126 6.88 8.58 -8.05
CA VAL A 126 8.29 8.92 -8.22
C VAL A 126 8.59 9.23 -9.67
N ASP A 127 9.13 10.41 -9.92
CA ASP A 127 9.78 10.77 -11.18
C ASP A 127 11.29 10.64 -11.00
N GLY A 128 11.96 10.02 -11.96
CA GLY A 128 13.40 9.89 -11.89
C GLY A 128 14.05 9.49 -13.21
N THR A 129 15.37 9.42 -13.14
CA THR A 129 16.22 8.98 -14.25
C THR A 129 16.82 7.63 -13.91
N VAL A 130 16.74 6.68 -14.86
CA VAL A 130 17.30 5.34 -14.70
C VAL A 130 18.82 5.41 -14.73
N GLU A 131 19.45 4.88 -13.70
CA GLU A 131 20.88 4.61 -13.65
C GLU A 131 21.12 3.10 -13.61
N ARG A 132 22.28 2.66 -14.08
CA ARG A 132 22.63 1.24 -14.06
C ARG A 132 24.01 1.05 -13.46
N HIS A 133 24.07 0.29 -12.38
CA HIS A 133 25.30 -0.01 -11.66
C HIS A 133 25.45 -1.52 -11.56
N HIS A 134 26.55 -2.07 -12.09
CA HIS A 134 26.84 -3.51 -12.09
C HIS A 134 25.70 -4.41 -12.61
N GLY A 135 24.94 -3.90 -13.57
CA GLY A 135 23.86 -4.65 -14.18
C GLY A 135 22.50 -4.54 -13.48
N VAL A 136 22.39 -3.75 -12.41
CA VAL A 136 21.16 -3.46 -11.69
C VAL A 136 20.69 -2.07 -12.04
N ALA A 137 19.43 -1.94 -12.47
CA ALA A 137 18.81 -0.65 -12.71
C ALA A 137 18.32 -0.04 -11.39
N THR A 138 18.60 1.23 -11.18
CA THR A 138 18.10 2.04 -10.07
C THR A 138 17.49 3.31 -10.60
N LEU A 139 16.61 3.94 -9.83
CA LEU A 139 15.98 5.20 -10.20
C LEU A 139 16.55 6.34 -9.33
N THR A 140 17.30 7.25 -9.95
CA THR A 140 17.70 8.50 -9.29
C THR A 140 16.50 9.44 -9.23
N VAL A 141 16.04 9.74 -8.01
CA VAL A 141 14.78 10.46 -7.76
C VAL A 141 14.94 11.96 -8.00
N GLU A 142 14.07 12.51 -8.84
CA GLU A 142 13.96 13.95 -9.10
C GLU A 142 12.75 14.57 -8.38
N ARG A 143 11.65 13.82 -8.31
CA ARG A 143 10.42 14.19 -7.60
C ARG A 143 9.82 12.97 -6.91
N LEU A 144 9.34 13.18 -5.70
CA LEU A 144 8.63 12.17 -4.92
C LEU A 144 7.44 12.81 -4.23
N GLU A 145 6.26 12.20 -4.37
CA GLU A 145 5.02 12.67 -3.77
C GLU A 145 4.21 11.51 -3.21
N ARG A 146 3.54 11.74 -2.08
CA ARG A 146 2.61 10.75 -1.52
C ARG A 146 1.33 10.73 -2.34
N VAL A 147 0.95 9.54 -2.82
CA VAL A 147 -0.32 9.34 -3.51
C VAL A 147 -1.44 9.45 -2.48
N ARG A 148 -2.44 10.28 -2.77
CA ARG A 148 -3.62 10.38 -1.93
C ARG A 148 -4.62 9.34 -2.40
N ALA A 149 -5.22 8.62 -1.45
CA ALA A 149 -6.34 7.75 -1.78
C ALA A 149 -7.42 8.60 -2.45
N PRO A 150 -8.06 8.10 -3.54
CA PRO A 150 -9.27 8.73 -4.01
C PRO A 150 -10.23 8.80 -2.82
N LEU A 151 -10.85 9.96 -2.62
CA LEU A 151 -11.85 10.17 -1.57
C LEU A 151 -13.06 9.28 -1.87
N SER A 152 -12.97 7.99 -1.56
CA SER A 152 -14.11 7.10 -1.52
C SER A 152 -14.91 7.48 -0.29
N ALA A 153 -16.20 7.76 -0.50
CA ALA A 153 -17.09 8.36 0.48
C ALA A 153 -16.92 7.75 1.86
N SER A 154 -16.56 8.61 2.82
CA SER A 154 -16.65 8.35 4.26
C SER A 154 -18.07 7.88 4.61
N GLY A 155 -18.27 6.57 4.57
CA GLY A 155 -19.51 5.89 4.95
C GLY A 155 -19.30 4.93 6.12
N ALA A 156 -18.10 4.89 6.71
CA ALA A 156 -17.85 4.13 7.93
C ALA A 156 -18.34 4.94 9.14
N ARG A 157 -19.65 4.86 9.39
CA ARG A 157 -20.26 5.26 10.67
C ARG A 157 -19.46 4.57 11.78
N ARG A 158 -18.83 5.35 12.68
CA ARG A 158 -18.16 4.81 13.88
C ARG A 158 -19.14 3.84 14.57
N PRO A 159 -18.76 2.59 14.89
CA PRO A 159 -19.60 1.74 15.71
C PRO A 159 -19.83 2.47 17.03
N GLY A 160 -21.11 2.70 17.35
CA GLY A 160 -21.52 3.42 18.54
C GLY A 160 -20.94 2.74 19.78
N ARG A 161 -20.39 3.53 20.69
CA ARG A 161 -19.91 3.08 21.99
C ARG A 161 -21.05 2.31 22.68
N PRO A 162 -20.83 1.08 23.20
CA PRO A 162 -21.88 0.38 23.91
C PRO A 162 -22.33 1.22 25.10
N ARG A 163 -23.65 1.37 25.26
CA ARG A 163 -24.26 2.03 26.41
C ARG A 163 -23.85 1.25 27.67
N PRO A 164 -23.38 1.91 28.73
CA PRO A 164 -23.09 1.20 29.97
C PRO A 164 -24.37 0.55 30.48
N ALA A 165 -24.27 -0.73 30.83
CA ALA A 165 -25.36 -1.48 31.45
C ALA A 165 -25.84 -0.71 32.69
N ALA A 166 -27.14 -0.48 32.78
CA ALA A 166 -27.76 0.04 33.98
C ALA A 166 -27.45 -0.93 35.12
N GLN A 167 -26.85 -0.43 36.19
CA GLN A 167 -26.69 -1.17 37.43
C GLN A 167 -28.03 -1.09 38.18
N GLU A 168 -28.57 -2.25 38.55
CA GLU A 168 -29.63 -2.40 39.55
C GLU A 168 -29.11 -2.10 40.96
#